data_AF-A0AAD5UKB9-F1
#
_entry.id   AF-A0AAD5UKB9-F1
#
_cell.length_a   1.000
_cell.length_b   1.000
_cell.length_c   1.000
_cell.angle_alpha   90.00
_cell.angle_beta   90.00
_cell.angle_gamma   90.00
#
_symmetry.space_group_name_H-M   'P 1'
#
loop_
_entity.id
_entity.type
_entity.pdbx_description
1 polymer ?
#
loop_
_entity_poly.entity_id
_entity_poly.type
_entity_poly.pdbx_seq_one_letter_code
_entity_poly.pdbx_strand_id
1 'polypeptide(L)'
;MAKLSKFVQRNELQTEIAVPALSSSALLKVLEWVNFHSEHTEHDQEELDWDKKFLKVDTAVLFEIIEAANSLEIDELTELCSKNMEEFLGEHEQDLDTVCKEFEIPVDLHGM
;
A
#
# COMPACT_ATOMS: atom_id res chain seq x y z
N MET A 1 4.67 18.22 3.16
CA MET A 1 4.08 19.36 3.93
C MET A 1 3.40 20.47 3.12
N ALA A 2 3.96 21.02 2.02
CA ALA A 2 3.39 22.23 1.36
C ALA A 2 2.20 22.00 0.39
N LYS A 3 1.89 20.76 0.00
CA LYS A 3 0.78 20.46 -0.94
C LYS A 3 -0.51 20.04 -0.25
N LEU A 4 -0.44 19.30 0.87
CA LEU A 4 -1.61 18.95 1.69
C LEU A 4 -2.32 20.20 2.25
N SER A 5 -1.55 21.22 2.65
CA SER A 5 -2.11 22.50 3.09
C SER A 5 -2.91 23.24 2.00
N LYS A 6 -2.56 23.06 0.71
CA LYS A 6 -3.33 23.63 -0.41
C LYS A 6 -4.59 22.85 -0.74
N PHE A 7 -4.64 21.57 -0.37
CA PHE A 7 -5.79 20.69 -0.60
C PHE A 7 -6.90 20.95 0.45
N VAL A 8 -6.52 21.19 1.70
CA VAL A 8 -7.45 21.50 2.81
C VAL A 8 -8.10 22.90 2.67
N GLN A 9 -7.50 23.82 1.92
CA GLN A 9 -8.03 25.18 1.74
C GLN A 9 -9.08 25.34 0.63
N ARG A 10 -9.32 24.32 -0.21
CA ARG A 10 -10.31 24.42 -1.28
C ARG A 10 -11.65 23.84 -0.82
N ASN A 11 -12.50 24.72 -0.32
CA ASN A 11 -13.90 24.47 -0.02
C ASN A 11 -14.71 24.31 -1.32
N GLU A 12 -14.39 23.27 -2.10
CA GLU A 12 -15.14 22.81 -3.28
C GLU A 12 -15.28 21.29 -3.16
N LEU A 13 -16.22 20.87 -2.31
CA LEU A 13 -16.72 19.50 -2.25
C LEU A 13 -17.42 19.16 -3.57
N GLN A 14 -16.66 18.87 -4.64
CA GLN A 14 -17.08 18.12 -5.83
C GLN A 14 -15.93 18.08 -6.85
N THR A 15 -14.84 17.39 -6.50
CA THR A 15 -14.09 16.67 -7.53
C THR A 15 -14.47 15.21 -7.36
N GLU A 16 -15.40 14.72 -8.17
CA GLU A 16 -15.51 13.29 -8.43
C GLU A 16 -14.12 12.84 -8.89
N ILE A 17 -13.37 12.21 -8.00
CA ILE A 17 -12.14 11.52 -8.40
C ILE A 17 -12.66 10.38 -9.25
N ALA A 18 -12.51 10.50 -10.57
CA ALA A 18 -12.67 9.37 -11.46
C ALA A 18 -11.53 8.43 -11.11
N VAL A 19 -11.81 7.49 -10.23
CA VAL A 19 -10.93 6.41 -9.83
C VAL A 19 -11.30 5.22 -10.71
N PRO A 20 -10.77 5.09 -11.93
CA PRO A 20 -11.05 3.89 -12.71
C PRO A 20 -10.51 2.68 -11.95
N ALA A 21 -11.40 1.73 -11.68
CA ALA A 21 -11.11 0.38 -11.22
C ALA A 21 -10.43 0.17 -9.85
N LEU A 22 -10.34 1.17 -8.95
CA LEU A 22 -9.91 0.86 -7.58
C LEU A 22 -11.05 0.25 -6.76
N SER A 23 -10.71 -0.79 -5.99
CA SER A 23 -11.63 -1.39 -5.05
C SER A 23 -11.98 -0.43 -3.92
N SER A 24 -13.26 -0.42 -3.50
CA SER A 24 -13.70 0.34 -2.33
C SER A 24 -12.97 -0.09 -1.05
N SER A 25 -12.55 -1.36 -0.95
CA SER A 25 -11.76 -1.84 0.20
C SER A 25 -10.38 -1.21 0.25
N ALA A 26 -9.72 -1.08 -0.90
CA ALA A 26 -8.40 -0.46 -1.00
C ALA A 26 -8.46 1.04 -0.67
N LEU A 27 -9.47 1.75 -1.17
CA LEU A 27 -9.67 3.16 -0.82
C LEU A 27 -9.91 3.37 0.68
N LEU A 28 -10.72 2.52 1.31
CA LEU A 28 -10.93 2.57 2.76
C LEU A 28 -9.62 2.34 3.53
N LYS A 29 -8.76 1.42 3.05
CA LYS A 29 -7.45 1.16 3.65
C LYS A 29 -6.49 2.33 3.50
N VAL A 30 -6.46 2.96 2.33
CA VAL A 30 -5.67 4.19 2.13
C VAL A 30 -6.14 5.29 3.08
N LEU A 31 -7.46 5.47 3.24
CA LEU A 31 -8.02 6.45 4.18
C LEU A 31 -7.68 6.12 5.64
N GLU A 32 -7.71 4.84 6.03
CA GLU A 32 -7.29 4.37 7.35
C GLU A 32 -5.84 4.76 7.64
N TRP A 33 -4.94 4.50 6.68
CA TRP A 33 -3.52 4.84 6.79
C TRP A 33 -3.29 6.35 6.90
N VAL A 34 -3.90 7.14 6.01
CA VAL A 34 -3.78 8.60 6.00
C VAL A 34 -4.32 9.21 7.29
N ASN A 35 -5.45 8.72 7.81
CA ASN A 35 -6.02 9.24 9.06
C ASN A 35 -5.08 9.00 10.24
N PHE A 36 -4.54 7.79 10.37
CA PHE A 36 -3.59 7.47 11.45
C PHE A 36 -2.31 8.33 11.37
N HIS A 37 -1.67 8.40 10.20
CA HIS A 37 -0.42 9.14 9.99
C HIS A 37 -0.61 10.67 9.91
N SER A 38 -1.84 11.16 9.82
CA SER A 38 -2.12 12.59 9.96
C SER A 38 -2.01 13.09 11.41
N GLU A 39 -2.20 12.19 12.38
CA GLU A 39 -2.20 12.49 13.81
C GLU A 39 -0.92 12.02 14.52
N HIS A 40 -0.20 11.06 13.93
CA HIS A 40 1.03 10.46 14.47
C HIS A 40 2.18 10.78 13.52
N THR A 41 3.18 11.53 13.99
CA THR A 41 4.33 11.95 13.19
C THR A 41 5.50 10.98 13.31
N GLU A 42 6.31 10.91 12.25
CA GLU A 42 7.46 10.00 12.07
C GLU A 42 8.32 9.80 13.33
N HIS A 43 8.58 8.52 13.64
CA HIS A 43 9.55 7.95 14.61
C HIS A 43 9.02 7.47 15.96
N ASP A 44 7.71 7.40 16.16
CA ASP A 44 7.18 6.75 17.35
C ASP A 44 7.13 5.21 17.18
N GLN A 45 7.48 4.48 18.24
CA GLN A 45 7.37 3.01 18.23
C GLN A 45 5.92 2.55 17.94
N GLU A 46 4.94 3.37 18.33
CA GLU A 46 3.52 3.14 18.07
C GLU A 46 3.19 3.16 16.57
N GLU A 47 3.81 4.05 15.79
CA GLU A 47 3.65 4.12 14.34
C GLU A 47 4.19 2.85 13.67
N LEU A 48 5.42 2.45 14.00
CA LEU A 48 6.04 1.24 13.46
C LEU A 48 5.23 -0.02 13.77
N ASP A 49 4.69 -0.12 14.99
CA ASP A 49 3.85 -1.25 15.40
C ASP A 49 2.48 -1.22 14.73
N TRP A 50 1.97 -0.02 14.40
CA TRP A 50 0.72 0.15 13.67
C TRP A 50 0.90 -0.22 12.20
N ASP A 51 1.96 0.25 11.53
CA ASP A 51 2.28 -0.10 10.14
C ASP A 51 2.42 -1.61 9.96
N LYS A 52 3.12 -2.29 10.88
CA LYS A 52 3.22 -3.76 10.89
C LYS A 52 1.88 -4.47 11.02
N LYS A 53 0.88 -3.85 11.64
CA LYS A 53 -0.48 -4.41 11.72
C LYS A 53 -1.29 -4.06 10.48
N PHE A 54 -1.12 -2.86 9.97
CA PHE A 54 -1.76 -2.38 8.76
C PHE A 54 -1.40 -3.23 7.55
N LEU A 55 -0.11 -3.59 7.41
CA LEU A 55 0.42 -4.42 6.33
C LEU A 55 0.08 -5.92 6.44
N LYS A 56 -0.53 -6.37 7.55
CA LYS A 56 -1.02 -7.76 7.70
C LYS A 56 -2.35 -7.94 6.98
N VAL A 57 -2.28 -7.83 5.66
CA VAL A 57 -3.36 -8.12 4.73
C VAL A 57 -2.87 -9.15 3.73
N ASP A 58 -3.78 -9.84 3.07
CA ASP A 58 -3.41 -10.77 2.00
C ASP A 58 -2.76 -10.02 0.83
N THR A 59 -1.85 -10.68 0.12
CA THR A 59 -1.05 -10.10 -0.97
C THR A 59 -1.91 -9.43 -2.05
N ALA A 60 -3.08 -9.99 -2.37
CA ALA A 60 -4.04 -9.38 -3.29
C ALA A 60 -4.52 -8.00 -2.82
N VAL A 61 -4.87 -7.86 -1.54
CA VAL A 61 -5.30 -6.59 -0.95
C VAL A 61 -4.12 -5.61 -0.88
N LEU A 62 -2.91 -6.10 -0.58
CA LEU A 62 -1.71 -5.26 -0.57
C LEU A 62 -1.45 -4.64 -1.95
N PHE A 63 -1.61 -5.40 -3.04
CA PHE A 63 -1.49 -4.87 -4.40
C PHE A 63 -2.55 -3.81 -4.72
N GLU A 64 -3.81 -4.03 -4.31
CA GLU A 64 -4.84 -3.01 -4.49
C GLU A 64 -4.53 -1.72 -3.71
N ILE A 65 -3.96 -1.84 -2.50
CA ILE A 65 -3.51 -0.68 -1.70
C ILE A 65 -2.39 0.06 -2.43
N ILE A 66 -1.39 -0.65 -2.98
CA ILE A 66 -0.29 -0.06 -3.75
C ILE A 66 -0.82 0.69 -4.97
N GLU A 67 -1.71 0.07 -5.75
CA GLU A 67 -2.32 0.69 -6.94
C GLU A 67 -3.12 1.94 -6.57
N ALA A 68 -3.85 1.88 -5.45
CA ALA A 68 -4.62 2.99 -4.93
C ALA A 68 -3.72 4.14 -4.44
N ALA A 69 -2.69 3.83 -3.67
CA ALA A 69 -1.74 4.80 -3.17
C ALA A 69 -0.99 5.50 -4.33
N ASN A 70 -0.57 4.73 -5.34
CA ASN A 70 0.08 5.24 -6.54
C ASN A 70 -0.86 6.15 -7.36
N SER A 71 -2.14 5.77 -7.50
CA SER A 71 -3.13 6.59 -8.21
C SER A 71 -3.46 7.91 -7.49
N LEU A 72 -3.31 7.94 -6.16
CA LEU A 72 -3.56 9.10 -5.31
C LEU A 72 -2.28 9.89 -5.00
N GLU A 73 -1.14 9.52 -5.58
CA GLU A 73 0.18 10.14 -5.37
C GLU A 73 0.60 10.18 -3.88
N ILE A 74 0.36 9.08 -3.15
CA ILE A 74 0.78 8.90 -1.75
C ILE A 74 2.08 8.08 -1.72
N ASP A 75 3.19 8.76 -1.94
CA ASP A 75 4.52 8.15 -2.07
C ASP A 75 4.93 7.36 -0.81
N GLU A 76 4.64 7.90 0.39
CA GLU A 76 5.00 7.30 1.68
C GLU A 76 4.36 5.91 1.88
N LEU A 77 3.05 5.79 1.58
CA LEU A 77 2.33 4.53 1.64
C LEU A 77 2.80 3.55 0.55
N THR A 78 3.09 4.06 -0.65
CA THR A 78 3.64 3.24 -1.74
C THR A 78 4.99 2.64 -1.36
N GLU A 79 5.87 3.45 -0.76
CA GLU A 79 7.19 3.02 -0.30
C GLU A 79 7.09 2.01 0.85
N LEU A 80 6.20 2.25 1.83
CA LEU A 80 5.94 1.32 2.93
C LEU A 80 5.51 -0.07 2.42
N CYS A 81 4.52 -0.11 1.52
CA CYS A 81 4.05 -1.37 0.95
C CYS A 81 5.12 -2.05 0.09
N SER A 82 5.91 -1.28 -0.68
CA SER A 82 7.00 -1.80 -1.50
C SER A 82 8.10 -2.44 -0.65
N LYS A 83 8.50 -1.81 0.46
CA LYS A 83 9.47 -2.38 1.40
C LYS A 83 8.99 -3.68 2.04
N ASN A 84 7.72 -3.76 2.42
CA ASN A 84 7.14 -5.01 2.94
C ASN A 84 7.19 -6.14 1.90
N MET A 85 6.96 -5.80 0.62
CA MET A 85 7.09 -6.74 -0.49
C MET A 85 8.54 -7.19 -0.69
N GLU A 86 9.49 -6.26 -0.64
CA GLU A 86 10.92 -6.55 -0.72
C GLU A 86 11.39 -7.46 0.43
N GLU A 87 10.92 -7.22 1.65
CA GLU A 87 11.21 -8.06 2.82
C GLU A 87 10.69 -9.48 2.62
N PHE A 88 9.43 -9.65 2.19
CA PHE A 88 8.87 -10.96 1.86
C PHE A 88 9.70 -11.71 0.82
N LEU A 89 10.05 -11.04 -0.28
CA LEU A 89 10.84 -11.66 -1.35
C LEU A 89 12.25 -12.01 -0.88
N GLY A 90 12.86 -11.18 -0.03
CA GLY A 90 14.17 -11.45 0.56
C GLY A 90 14.17 -12.65 1.50
N GLU A 91 13.14 -12.80 2.34
CA GLU A 91 12.98 -13.95 3.25
C GLU A 91 12.78 -15.28 2.49
N HIS A 92 12.18 -15.21 1.31
CA HIS A 92 11.85 -16.37 0.48
C HIS A 92 12.72 -16.49 -0.79
N GLU A 93 13.86 -15.80 -0.88
CA GLU A 93 14.73 -15.77 -2.08
C GLU A 93 15.15 -17.18 -2.56
N GLN A 94 15.35 -18.11 -1.61
CA GLN A 94 15.76 -19.50 -1.88
C GLN A 94 14.58 -20.48 -2.01
N ASP A 95 13.35 -20.02 -1.76
CA ASP A 95 12.13 -20.83 -1.77
C ASP A 95 11.13 -20.27 -2.79
N LEU A 96 11.47 -20.49 -4.07
CA LEU A 96 10.64 -20.06 -5.20
C LEU A 96 9.26 -20.72 -5.21
N ASP A 97 9.08 -21.89 -4.59
CA ASP A 97 7.79 -22.56 -4.51
C ASP A 97 6.81 -21.76 -3.62
N THR A 98 7.29 -21.24 -2.49
CA THR A 98 6.51 -20.34 -1.63
C THR A 98 6.16 -19.04 -2.35
N VAL A 99 7.11 -18.41 -3.04
CA VAL A 99 6.87 -17.19 -3.83
C VAL A 99 5.85 -17.47 -4.94
N CYS A 100 6.03 -18.53 -5.73
CA CYS A 100 5.11 -18.85 -6.82
C CYS A 100 3.69 -19.13 -6.33
N LYS A 101 3.54 -19.79 -5.17
CA LYS A 101 2.23 -20.02 -4.56
C LYS A 101 1.58 -18.73 -4.08
N GLU A 102 2.33 -17.89 -3.39
CA GLU A 102 1.81 -16.64 -2.81
C GLU A 102 1.34 -15.66 -3.90
N PHE A 103 2.12 -15.52 -4.97
CA PHE A 103 1.82 -14.60 -6.07
C PHE A 103 1.03 -15.25 -7.22
N GLU A 104 0.57 -16.50 -7.04
CA GLU A 104 -0.12 -17.29 -8.06
C GLU A 104 0.66 -17.34 -9.41
N ILE A 105 1.99 -17.33 -9.34
CA ILE A 105 2.87 -17.38 -10.51
C ILE A 105 2.96 -18.84 -10.99
N PRO A 106 2.65 -19.13 -12.26
CA PRO A 106 2.78 -20.48 -12.78
C PRO A 106 4.25 -20.92 -12.76
N VAL A 107 4.52 -22.08 -12.13
CA VAL A 107 5.88 -22.64 -11.92
C VAL A 107 6.50 -23.20 -13.22
N ASP A 108 5.85 -23.03 -14.36
CA ASP A 108 6.31 -23.63 -15.62
C ASP A 108 7.35 -22.75 -16.33
N LEU A 109 8.58 -22.82 -15.83
CA LEU A 109 9.80 -22.49 -16.58
C LEU A 109 10.48 -23.76 -17.13
N HIS A 110 9.77 -24.89 -17.24
CA HIS A 110 10.31 -26.10 -17.87
C HIS A 110 10.15 -26.02 -19.39
N GLY A 111 10.97 -25.16 -20.02
CA GLY A 111 10.94 -25.00 -21.47
C GLY A 111 12.02 -24.12 -22.11
N MET A 112 13.19 -23.91 -21.48
CA MET A 112 14.36 -23.32 -22.14
C MET A 112 15.59 -24.22 -22.01
#